data_AF-A0A1Y3SYI5-F1
#
_entry.id   AF-A0A1Y3SYI5-F1
#
_cell.length_a   1.000
_cell.length_b   1.000
_cell.length_c   1.000
_cell.angle_alpha   90.00
_cell.angle_beta   90.00
_cell.angle_gamma   90.00
#
_symmetry.space_group_name_H-M   'P 1'
#
loop_
_entity.id
_entity.type
_entity.pdbx_description
1 polymer ?
#
loop_
_entity_poly.entity_id
_entity_poly.type
_entity_poly.pdbx_seq_one_letter_code
_entity_poly.pdbx_strand_id
1 'polypeptide(L)'
;MTTLLETKQKIKNFYGEHETWILPLLKFLLAFVVFQGINSTLGFLEALDNIFITLILSLICAVLPLNGMTILGCIMIIAHCYGIGVEVAAFSALLLLLLMILFLRFTSKDNVALILTPAAFTLHMPAAVPVGSGLLRGPSCAVPACCGVILYYFMETVSDRSTVLQGKETESVQKFQILLDALINNQEMWLNILAFVVVLMVVYLISRTSADYSWRIGVAAGAVVYILIMILGGMFLNVNINIGGVILSGVLAAVVGLIIEFAALGVDYSRSEITQFEDDEYVYYVKAVPKSFITRAEKSIKNISSEPGEKSDDEETAPVERVEGESFDFEKQLEESLKDL
;
A
#
# COMPACT_ATOMS: atom_id res chain seq x y z
N MET A 1 13.46 -4.34 -22.03
CA MET A 1 13.00 -5.21 -20.92
C MET A 1 14.16 -5.74 -20.08
N THR A 2 15.24 -6.25 -20.69
CA THR A 2 16.45 -6.72 -20.00
C THR A 2 17.06 -5.66 -19.06
N THR A 3 17.21 -4.42 -19.53
CA THR A 3 17.74 -3.29 -18.73
C THR A 3 16.89 -2.93 -17.51
N LEU A 4 15.56 -3.04 -17.63
CA LEU A 4 14.61 -2.69 -16.56
C LEU A 4 14.57 -3.78 -15.48
N LEU A 5 14.67 -5.06 -15.90
CA LEU A 5 14.80 -6.20 -15.01
C LEU A 5 16.17 -6.25 -14.31
N GLU A 6 17.26 -5.93 -15.00
CA GLU A 6 18.59 -5.79 -14.39
C GLU A 6 18.60 -4.66 -13.35
N THR A 7 17.99 -3.52 -13.68
CA THR A 7 17.84 -2.39 -12.74
C THR A 7 17.03 -2.81 -11.53
N LYS A 8 15.94 -3.54 -11.71
CA LYS A 8 15.15 -4.09 -10.60
C LYS A 8 15.96 -5.01 -9.71
N GLN A 9 16.74 -5.93 -10.28
CA GLN A 9 17.56 -6.85 -9.51
C GLN A 9 18.62 -6.10 -8.71
N LYS A 10 19.25 -5.08 -9.30
CA LYS A 10 20.19 -4.19 -8.59
C LYS A 10 19.51 -3.45 -7.44
N ILE A 11 18.32 -2.89 -7.66
CA ILE A 11 17.54 -2.21 -6.61
C ILE A 11 17.18 -3.18 -5.49
N LYS A 12 16.76 -4.42 -5.81
CA LYS A 12 16.39 -5.43 -4.82
C LYS A 12 17.60 -5.88 -4.00
N ASN A 13 18.73 -6.14 -4.65
CA ASN A 13 19.98 -6.50 -3.97
C ASN A 13 20.46 -5.34 -3.09
N PHE A 14 20.44 -4.11 -3.60
CA PHE A 14 20.78 -2.92 -2.83
C PHE A 14 19.86 -2.73 -1.61
N TYR A 15 18.55 -2.93 -1.79
CA TYR A 15 17.57 -2.91 -0.71
C TYR A 15 17.85 -3.98 0.34
N GLY A 16 18.15 -5.21 -0.07
CA GLY A 16 18.47 -6.30 0.86
C GLY A 16 19.78 -6.08 1.62
N GLU A 17 20.81 -5.56 0.95
CA GLU A 17 22.12 -5.25 1.58
C GLU A 17 22.03 -4.08 2.57
N HIS A 18 21.16 -3.10 2.31
CA HIS A 18 21.03 -1.87 3.10
C HIS A 18 19.67 -1.75 3.81
N GLU A 19 18.96 -2.87 4.01
CA GLU A 19 17.60 -2.89 4.57
C GLU A 19 17.54 -2.17 5.92
N THR A 20 18.58 -2.36 6.73
CA THR A 20 18.75 -1.75 8.07
C THR A 20 18.70 -0.23 8.06
N TRP A 21 19.07 0.42 6.95
CA TRP A 21 19.06 1.88 6.79
C TRP A 21 17.91 2.37 5.92
N ILE A 22 17.57 1.65 4.85
CA ILE A 22 16.55 2.07 3.89
C ILE A 22 15.15 1.98 4.51
N LEU A 23 14.85 0.93 5.27
CA LEU A 23 13.52 0.73 5.82
C LEU A 23 13.17 1.83 6.85
N PRO A 24 14.04 2.19 7.82
CA PRO A 24 13.82 3.35 8.68
C PRO A 24 13.68 4.67 7.90
N LEU A 25 14.46 4.87 6.83
CA LEU A 25 14.38 6.08 6.00
C LEU A 25 13.03 6.19 5.29
N LEU A 26 12.50 5.09 4.74
CA LEU A 26 11.18 5.08 4.11
C LEU A 26 10.06 5.32 5.13
N LYS A 27 10.17 4.75 6.33
CA LYS A 27 9.22 5.03 7.43
C LYS A 27 9.26 6.50 7.84
N PHE A 28 10.45 7.09 7.94
CA PHE A 28 10.63 8.50 8.23
C PHE A 28 9.92 9.37 7.19
N LEU A 29 10.17 9.13 5.90
CA LEU A 29 9.54 9.89 4.81
C LEU A 29 8.01 9.73 4.82
N LEU A 30 7.52 8.51 5.03
CA LEU A 30 6.09 8.25 5.13
C LEU A 30 5.46 8.99 6.32
N ALA A 31 6.07 8.89 7.50
CA ALA A 31 5.60 9.57 8.71
C ALA A 31 5.63 11.09 8.54
N PHE A 32 6.66 11.63 7.88
CA PHE A 32 6.75 13.06 7.58
C PHE A 32 5.60 13.53 6.69
N VAL A 33 5.31 12.81 5.59
CA VAL A 33 4.17 13.13 4.70
C VAL A 33 2.84 13.09 5.46
N VAL A 34 2.66 12.06 6.30
CA VAL A 34 1.47 11.90 7.14
C VAL A 34 1.29 13.07 8.10
N PHE A 35 2.30 13.37 8.92
CA PHE A 35 2.20 14.40 9.94
C PHE A 35 2.12 15.80 9.31
N GLN A 36 2.81 16.02 8.19
CA GLN A 36 2.69 17.25 7.43
C GLN A 36 1.28 17.43 6.87
N GLY A 37 0.64 16.36 6.38
CA GLY A 37 -0.74 16.37 5.91
C GLY A 37 -1.75 16.69 7.03
N ILE A 38 -1.52 16.16 8.24
CA ILE A 38 -2.34 16.50 9.42
C ILE A 38 -2.17 17.99 9.76
N ASN A 39 -0.93 18.48 9.80
CA ASN A 39 -0.63 19.89 10.07
C ASN A 39 -1.27 20.82 9.03
N SER A 40 -1.16 20.51 7.74
CA SER A 40 -1.73 21.36 6.68
C SER A 40 -3.25 21.42 6.72
N THR A 41 -3.92 20.41 7.28
CA THR A 41 -5.38 20.34 7.34
C THR A 41 -5.92 20.99 8.61
N LEU A 42 -5.32 20.71 9.78
CA LEU A 42 -5.78 21.22 11.06
C LEU A 42 -4.98 22.45 11.50
N GLY A 43 -3.66 22.36 11.69
CA GLY A 43 -2.77 23.52 11.96
C GLY A 43 -3.11 24.41 13.18
N PHE A 44 -4.15 24.10 13.97
CA PHE A 44 -4.67 25.03 14.99
C PHE A 44 -3.80 25.22 16.23
N LEU A 45 -2.88 24.29 16.48
CA LEU A 45 -1.98 24.35 17.62
C LEU A 45 -0.60 24.74 17.11
N GLU A 46 -0.21 26.01 17.27
CA GLU A 46 1.09 26.54 16.80
C GLU A 46 2.29 25.75 17.36
N ALA A 47 2.15 25.20 18.56
CA ALA A 47 3.17 24.34 19.15
C ALA A 47 3.39 23.03 18.39
N LEU A 48 2.40 22.50 17.67
CA LEU A 48 2.53 21.30 16.84
C LEU A 48 2.68 21.63 15.34
N ASP A 49 2.18 22.79 14.91
CA ASP A 49 2.34 23.31 13.55
C ASP A 49 3.73 23.91 13.31
N ASN A 50 4.76 23.18 13.74
CA ASN A 50 6.15 23.54 13.53
C ASN A 50 6.87 22.40 12.81
N ILE A 51 7.47 22.73 11.68
CA ILE A 51 8.26 21.80 10.85
C ILE A 51 9.29 21.02 11.66
N PHE A 52 9.92 21.63 12.67
CA PHE A 52 10.92 20.97 13.52
C PHE A 52 10.29 19.86 14.37
N ILE A 53 9.08 20.06 14.88
CA ILE A 53 8.37 19.06 15.69
C ILE A 53 7.87 17.92 14.82
N THR A 54 7.34 18.22 13.63
CA THR A 54 6.99 17.23 12.61
C THR A 54 8.21 16.37 12.23
N LEU A 55 9.38 16.98 12.05
CA LEU A 55 10.63 16.30 11.76
C LEU A 55 11.08 15.39 12.92
N ILE A 56 11.04 15.87 14.16
CA ILE A 56 11.39 15.05 15.33
C ILE A 56 10.42 13.86 15.46
N LEU A 57 9.12 14.08 15.32
CA LEU A 57 8.12 13.02 15.44
C LEU A 57 8.27 11.97 14.33
N SER A 58 8.51 12.40 13.09
CA SER A 58 8.80 11.49 11.98
C SER A 58 10.09 10.68 12.18
N LEU A 59 11.12 11.27 12.81
CA LEU A 59 12.35 10.58 13.18
C LEU A 59 12.12 9.51 14.24
N ILE A 60 11.26 9.79 15.23
CA ILE A 60 10.82 8.78 16.20
C ILE A 60 10.11 7.62 15.46
N CYS A 61 9.21 7.93 14.52
CA CYS A 61 8.52 6.92 13.71
C CYS A 61 9.44 6.06 12.83
N ALA A 62 10.65 6.53 12.50
CA ALA A 62 11.62 5.74 11.73
C ALA A 62 12.00 4.43 12.46
N VAL A 63 12.06 4.48 13.79
CA VAL A 63 12.44 3.33 14.64
C VAL A 63 11.22 2.52 15.06
N LEU A 64 10.05 3.15 15.20
CA LEU A 64 8.84 2.47 15.66
C LEU A 64 8.27 1.47 14.64
N PRO A 65 7.48 0.48 15.10
CA PRO A 65 6.64 -0.32 14.20
C PRO A 65 5.59 0.57 13.52
N LEU A 66 5.10 0.16 12.35
CA LEU A 66 4.12 0.93 11.57
C LEU A 66 2.84 1.25 12.37
N ASN A 67 2.44 0.40 13.31
CA ASN A 67 1.30 0.67 14.20
C ASN A 67 1.56 1.80 15.20
N GLY A 68 2.82 1.99 15.60
CA GLY A 68 3.21 3.11 16.44
C GLY A 68 3.00 4.44 15.72
N MET A 69 3.26 4.49 14.41
CA MET A 69 2.93 5.66 13.58
C MET A 69 1.43 5.94 13.58
N THR A 70 0.58 4.92 13.51
CA THR A 70 -0.90 5.05 13.61
C THR A 70 -1.34 5.68 14.92
N ILE A 71 -0.81 5.19 16.04
CA ILE A 71 -1.16 5.73 17.35
C ILE A 71 -0.70 7.20 17.47
N LEU A 72 0.54 7.51 17.04
CA LEU A 72 1.05 8.87 17.08
C LEU A 72 0.25 9.83 16.18
N GLY A 73 -0.16 9.38 14.99
CA GLY A 73 -1.06 10.16 14.11
C GLY A 73 -2.40 10.46 14.77
N CYS A 74 -3.01 9.47 15.43
CA CYS A 74 -4.25 9.68 16.17
C CYS A 74 -4.07 10.68 17.34
N ILE A 75 -2.98 10.56 18.11
CA ILE A 75 -2.66 11.50 19.19
C ILE A 75 -2.49 12.92 18.64
N MET A 76 -1.80 13.06 17.52
CA MET A 76 -1.58 14.35 16.85
C MET A 76 -2.90 15.00 16.43
N ILE A 77 -3.83 14.24 15.85
CA ILE A 77 -5.17 14.74 15.49
C ILE A 77 -5.92 15.24 16.73
N ILE A 78 -5.94 14.46 17.82
CA ILE A 78 -6.58 14.87 19.07
C ILE A 78 -5.94 16.16 19.63
N ALA A 79 -4.61 16.27 19.56
CA ALA A 79 -3.88 17.44 20.04
C ALA A 79 -4.21 18.71 19.22
N HIS A 80 -4.36 18.61 17.89
CA HIS A 80 -4.82 19.75 17.09
C HIS A 80 -6.28 20.12 17.37
N CYS A 81 -7.16 19.12 17.55
CA CYS A 81 -8.55 19.37 17.95
C CYS A 81 -8.64 20.06 19.32
N TYR A 82 -7.70 19.79 20.23
CA TYR A 82 -7.60 20.49 21.52
C TYR A 82 -7.27 21.96 21.37
N GLY A 83 -6.50 22.35 20.35
CA GLY A 83 -6.25 23.75 20.01
C GLY A 83 -7.51 24.54 19.64
N ILE A 84 -8.57 23.85 19.18
CA ILE A 84 -9.87 24.44 18.83
C ILE A 84 -10.77 24.52 20.07
N GLY A 85 -10.82 23.45 20.87
CA GLY A 85 -11.64 23.37 22.07
C GLY A 85 -11.64 21.98 22.70
N VAL A 86 -11.90 21.93 24.00
CA VAL A 86 -11.90 20.67 24.78
C VAL A 86 -13.00 19.72 24.29
N GLU A 87 -14.15 20.26 23.89
CA GLU A 87 -15.27 19.48 23.38
C GLU A 87 -14.95 18.80 22.04
N VAL A 88 -14.27 19.52 21.14
CA VAL A 88 -13.85 18.97 19.83
C VAL A 88 -12.79 17.89 20.03
N ALA A 89 -11.85 18.11 20.94
CA ALA A 89 -10.88 17.08 21.33
C ALA A 89 -11.57 15.83 21.89
N ALA A 90 -12.54 15.99 22.79
CA ALA A 90 -13.30 14.87 23.35
C ALA A 90 -14.06 14.08 22.28
N PHE A 91 -14.71 14.78 21.33
CA PHE A 91 -15.36 14.13 20.19
C PHE A 91 -14.36 13.39 19.31
N SER A 92 -13.23 14.01 18.97
CA SER A 92 -12.18 13.38 18.17
C SER A 92 -11.62 12.12 18.84
N ALA A 93 -11.42 12.15 20.16
CA ALA A 93 -10.96 11.02 20.94
C ALA A 93 -12.00 9.90 20.96
N LEU A 94 -13.27 10.22 21.14
CA LEU A 94 -14.37 9.24 21.09
C LEU A 94 -14.48 8.59 19.69
N LEU A 95 -14.42 9.40 18.63
CA LEU A 95 -14.45 8.92 17.25
C LEU A 95 -13.26 7.99 16.99
N LEU A 96 -12.03 8.44 17.27
CA LEU A 96 -10.82 7.65 17.08
C LEU A 96 -10.82 6.36 17.91
N LEU A 97 -11.35 6.39 19.13
CA LEU A 97 -11.52 5.21 19.96
C LEU A 97 -12.51 4.22 19.32
N LEU A 98 -13.65 4.70 18.82
CA LEU A 98 -14.62 3.86 18.11
C LEU A 98 -14.01 3.24 16.85
N LEU A 99 -13.29 4.04 16.06
CA LEU A 99 -12.58 3.55 14.87
C LEU A 99 -11.54 2.49 15.29
N MET A 100 -10.72 2.74 16.32
CA MET A 100 -9.73 1.78 16.82
C MET A 100 -10.35 0.48 17.32
N ILE A 101 -11.50 0.51 18.01
CA ILE A 101 -12.21 -0.71 18.42
C ILE A 101 -12.66 -1.52 17.22
N LEU A 102 -13.15 -0.86 16.16
CA LEU A 102 -13.50 -1.51 14.90
C LEU A 102 -12.27 -2.25 14.30
N PHE A 103 -11.06 -1.73 14.54
CA PHE A 103 -9.78 -2.29 14.06
C PHE A 103 -9.15 -3.37 14.93
N LEU A 104 -9.42 -3.43 16.23
CA LEU A 104 -8.81 -4.42 17.13
C LEU A 104 -9.07 -5.87 16.69
N ARG A 105 -10.13 -6.12 15.92
CA ARG A 105 -10.43 -7.43 15.33
C ARG A 105 -9.60 -7.76 14.08
N PHE A 106 -9.04 -6.76 13.41
CA PHE A 106 -8.29 -6.92 12.16
C PHE A 106 -6.79 -7.03 12.42
N THR A 107 -6.08 -7.74 11.55
CA THR A 107 -4.65 -8.01 11.71
C THR A 107 -3.86 -6.71 11.80
N SER A 108 -2.95 -6.63 12.78
CA SER A 108 -2.09 -5.48 13.08
C SER A 108 -1.27 -4.96 11.89
N LYS A 109 -1.23 -5.65 10.75
CA LYS A 109 -0.50 -5.20 9.55
C LYS A 109 -1.35 -4.31 8.64
N ASP A 110 -2.68 -4.32 8.77
CA ASP A 110 -3.60 -3.59 7.88
C ASP A 110 -3.93 -2.18 8.39
N ASN A 111 -3.55 -1.87 9.63
CA ASN A 111 -3.79 -0.59 10.32
C ASN A 111 -3.08 0.61 9.68
N VAL A 112 -2.12 0.37 8.79
CA VAL A 112 -1.42 1.43 8.05
C VAL A 112 -2.36 2.15 7.08
N ALA A 113 -3.36 1.44 6.54
CA ALA A 113 -4.35 2.03 5.64
C ALA A 113 -5.15 3.17 6.32
N LEU A 114 -5.34 3.10 7.65
CA LEU A 114 -6.06 4.13 8.42
C LEU A 114 -5.42 5.52 8.28
N ILE A 115 -4.09 5.60 8.29
CA ILE A 115 -3.39 6.88 8.14
C ILE A 115 -3.00 7.16 6.69
N LEU A 116 -2.71 6.12 5.92
CA LEU A 116 -2.33 6.28 4.52
C LEU A 116 -3.47 6.88 3.72
N THR A 117 -4.73 6.57 4.06
CA THR A 117 -5.90 7.16 3.39
C THR A 117 -5.94 8.68 3.52
N PRO A 118 -5.99 9.30 4.72
CA PRO A 118 -5.94 10.77 4.81
C PRO A 118 -4.76 11.39 4.09
N ALA A 119 -3.57 10.79 4.18
CA ALA A 119 -2.39 11.27 3.47
C ALA A 119 -2.53 11.16 1.93
N ALA A 120 -3.22 10.13 1.44
CA ALA A 120 -3.48 9.98 0.01
C ALA A 120 -4.49 11.02 -0.50
N PHE A 121 -5.47 11.41 0.33
CA PHE A 121 -6.39 12.50 0.00
C PHE A 121 -5.66 13.86 -0.08
N THR A 122 -4.78 14.16 0.88
CA THR A 122 -3.99 15.41 0.84
C THR A 122 -3.02 15.48 -0.35
N LEU A 123 -2.57 14.32 -0.86
CA LEU A 123 -1.76 14.21 -2.09
C LEU A 123 -2.60 14.16 -3.37
N HIS A 124 -3.93 14.31 -3.29
CA HIS A 124 -4.86 14.21 -4.43
C HIS A 124 -4.82 12.86 -5.18
N MET A 125 -4.51 11.78 -4.47
CA MET A 125 -4.46 10.41 -5.00
C MET A 125 -5.19 9.38 -4.12
N PRO A 126 -6.46 9.65 -3.71
CA PRO A 126 -7.21 8.75 -2.82
C PRO A 126 -7.36 7.33 -3.38
N ALA A 127 -7.52 7.18 -4.70
CA ALA A 127 -7.68 5.89 -5.37
C ALA A 127 -6.46 4.95 -5.22
N ALA A 128 -5.27 5.48 -4.91
CA ALA A 128 -4.05 4.67 -4.76
C ALA A 128 -4.15 3.70 -3.57
N VAL A 129 -4.87 4.08 -2.52
CA VAL A 129 -5.01 3.24 -1.31
C VAL A 129 -5.85 1.99 -1.55
N PRO A 130 -7.10 2.06 -2.03
CA PRO A 130 -7.89 0.84 -2.29
C PRO A 130 -7.26 -0.04 -3.38
N VAL A 131 -6.60 0.54 -4.39
CA VAL A 131 -5.85 -0.23 -5.40
C VAL A 131 -4.65 -0.94 -4.79
N GLY A 132 -3.79 -0.23 -4.05
CA GLY A 132 -2.62 -0.82 -3.41
C GLY A 132 -2.98 -1.88 -2.37
N SER A 133 -4.00 -1.60 -1.54
CA SER A 133 -4.53 -2.54 -0.55
C SER A 133 -5.15 -3.78 -1.19
N GLY A 134 -5.88 -3.63 -2.30
CA GLY A 134 -6.44 -4.77 -3.03
C GLY A 134 -5.38 -5.70 -3.65
N LEU A 135 -4.24 -5.15 -4.07
CA LEU A 135 -3.13 -5.94 -4.64
C LEU A 135 -2.31 -6.65 -3.56
N LEU A 136 -1.93 -5.92 -2.52
CA LEU A 136 -0.96 -6.40 -1.53
C LEU A 136 -1.63 -7.13 -0.35
N ARG A 137 -2.88 -6.81 -0.06
CA ARG A 137 -3.62 -7.29 1.13
C ARG A 137 -4.91 -7.98 0.74
N GLY A 138 -5.73 -8.27 1.74
CA GLY A 138 -7.03 -8.92 1.57
C GLY A 138 -8.19 -7.95 1.80
N PRO A 139 -9.43 -8.45 1.64
CA PRO A 139 -10.66 -7.69 1.90
C PRO A 139 -10.75 -7.10 3.31
N SER A 140 -10.05 -7.68 4.29
CA SER A 140 -9.93 -7.15 5.66
C SER A 140 -9.44 -5.70 5.70
N CYS A 141 -8.62 -5.29 4.73
CA CYS A 141 -8.05 -3.95 4.64
C CYS A 141 -9.08 -2.88 4.19
N ALA A 142 -10.27 -3.28 3.75
CA ALA A 142 -11.35 -2.34 3.41
C ALA A 142 -11.78 -1.50 4.62
N VAL A 143 -11.88 -2.12 5.80
CA VAL A 143 -12.30 -1.43 7.02
C VAL A 143 -11.33 -0.29 7.38
N PRO A 144 -10.00 -0.52 7.51
CA PRO A 144 -9.07 0.55 7.86
C PRO A 144 -8.97 1.62 6.79
N ALA A 145 -9.06 1.24 5.51
CA ALA A 145 -9.11 2.21 4.43
C ALA A 145 -10.34 3.14 4.56
N CYS A 146 -11.53 2.57 4.79
CA CYS A 146 -12.78 3.34 4.96
C CYS A 146 -12.79 4.22 6.20
N CYS A 147 -12.29 3.75 7.34
CA CYS A 147 -12.19 4.63 8.50
C CYS A 147 -11.16 5.74 8.31
N GLY A 148 -10.14 5.51 7.48
CA GLY A 148 -9.25 6.58 7.03
C GLY A 148 -9.98 7.64 6.19
N VAL A 149 -10.97 7.25 5.37
CA VAL A 149 -11.85 8.21 4.67
C VAL A 149 -12.65 9.04 5.67
N ILE A 150 -13.29 8.38 6.65
CA ILE A 150 -14.03 9.06 7.72
C ILE A 150 -13.14 10.04 8.46
N LEU A 151 -11.90 9.65 8.77
CA LEU A 151 -10.94 10.47 9.49
C LEU A 151 -10.52 11.70 8.67
N TYR A 152 -10.31 11.56 7.36
CA TYR A 152 -10.01 12.68 6.47
C TYR A 152 -11.15 13.72 6.46
N TYR A 153 -12.38 13.29 6.17
CA TYR A 153 -13.54 14.20 6.13
C TYR A 153 -13.87 14.79 7.49
N PHE A 154 -13.58 14.07 8.59
CA PHE A 154 -13.66 14.63 9.94
C PHE A 154 -12.67 15.79 10.12
N MET A 155 -11.40 15.62 9.74
CA MET A 155 -10.40 16.69 9.83
C MET A 155 -10.78 17.90 8.96
N GLU A 156 -11.25 17.67 7.74
CA GLU A 156 -11.74 18.71 6.83
C GLU A 156 -12.93 19.46 7.45
N THR A 157 -13.93 18.75 7.96
CA THR A 157 -15.10 19.34 8.65
C THR A 157 -14.69 20.21 9.83
N VAL A 158 -13.76 19.71 10.65
CA VAL A 158 -13.24 20.44 11.82
C VAL A 158 -12.52 21.72 11.38
N SER A 159 -11.78 21.64 10.27
CA SER A 159 -11.08 22.80 9.71
C SER A 159 -12.06 23.85 9.18
N ASP A 160 -13.03 23.43 8.36
CA ASP A 160 -14.05 24.30 7.75
C ASP A 160 -14.94 24.98 8.79
N ARG A 161 -15.28 24.29 9.87
CA ARG A 161 -16.17 24.78 10.93
C ARG A 161 -15.42 25.33 12.14
N SER A 162 -14.11 25.48 12.06
CA SER A 162 -13.23 25.87 13.18
C SER A 162 -13.68 27.17 13.87
N THR A 163 -14.12 28.18 13.11
CA THR A 163 -14.60 29.47 13.64
C THR A 163 -15.84 29.32 14.52
N VAL A 164 -16.81 28.49 14.11
CA VAL A 164 -18.02 28.18 14.88
C VAL A 164 -17.68 27.33 16.10
N LEU A 165 -16.77 26.36 15.95
CA LEU A 165 -16.35 25.47 17.02
C LEU A 165 -15.54 26.18 18.11
N GLN A 166 -14.76 27.21 17.76
CA GLN A 166 -14.05 28.09 18.71
C GLN A 166 -14.98 29.09 19.41
N GLY A 167 -16.15 29.37 18.83
CA GLY A 167 -17.15 30.26 19.40
C GLY A 167 -17.55 29.84 20.82
N LYS A 168 -17.48 30.78 21.77
CA LYS A 168 -17.93 30.57 23.16
C LYS A 168 -19.45 30.61 23.32
N GLU A 169 -20.15 31.13 22.31
CA GLU A 169 -21.61 31.25 22.34
C GLU A 169 -22.34 29.96 21.96
N THR A 170 -21.64 29.02 21.30
CA THR A 170 -22.19 27.73 20.94
C THR A 170 -22.09 26.77 22.12
N GLU A 171 -23.23 26.25 22.57
CA GLU A 171 -23.29 25.30 23.67
C GLU A 171 -22.55 24.00 23.33
N SER A 172 -21.92 23.35 24.32
CA SER A 172 -21.14 22.13 24.11
C SER A 172 -21.93 21.05 23.38
N VAL A 173 -23.20 20.82 23.74
CA VAL A 173 -24.08 19.82 23.09
C VAL A 173 -24.32 20.15 21.61
N GLN A 174 -24.48 21.44 21.27
CA GLN A 174 -24.66 21.87 19.90
C GLN A 174 -23.40 21.64 19.06
N LYS A 175 -22.20 21.86 19.63
CA LYS A 175 -20.94 21.54 18.94
C LYS A 175 -20.84 20.05 18.58
N PHE A 176 -21.26 19.16 19.48
CA PHE A 176 -21.33 17.72 19.21
C PHE A 176 -22.30 17.39 18.07
N GLN A 177 -23.50 17.98 18.10
CA GLN A 177 -24.50 17.78 17.03
C GLN A 177 -23.98 18.28 15.68
N ILE A 178 -23.37 19.47 15.63
CA ILE A 178 -22.80 20.04 14.42
C ILE A 178 -21.77 19.09 13.79
N LEU A 179 -20.86 18.53 14.59
CA LEU A 179 -19.83 17.60 14.10
C LEU A 179 -20.44 16.26 13.64
N LEU A 180 -21.39 15.73 14.40
CA LEU A 180 -22.05 14.47 14.07
C LEU A 180 -22.92 14.59 12.81
N ASP A 181 -23.69 15.67 12.69
CA ASP A 181 -24.52 15.96 11.52
C ASP A 181 -23.66 16.20 10.29
N ALA A 182 -22.50 16.85 10.44
CA ALA A 182 -21.54 17.00 9.35
C ALA A 182 -21.09 15.65 8.81
N LEU A 183 -20.70 14.74 9.72
CA LEU A 183 -20.14 13.45 9.33
C LEU A 183 -21.20 12.54 8.71
N ILE A 184 -22.39 12.47 9.32
CA ILE A 184 -23.47 11.59 8.84
C ILE A 184 -24.05 12.08 7.50
N ASN A 185 -24.23 13.39 7.33
CA ASN A 185 -24.84 13.93 6.12
C ASN A 185 -23.83 14.22 4.98
N ASN A 186 -22.55 13.89 5.16
CA ASN A 186 -21.54 14.06 4.12
C ASN A 186 -21.68 12.98 3.03
N GLN A 187 -22.44 13.29 1.99
CA GLN A 187 -22.66 12.38 0.86
C GLN A 187 -21.37 12.05 0.09
N GLU A 188 -20.42 13.00 0.01
CA GLU A 188 -19.14 12.80 -0.66
C GLU A 188 -18.28 11.77 0.08
N MET A 189 -18.27 11.82 1.41
CA MET A 189 -17.61 10.83 2.26
C MET A 189 -18.19 9.43 2.03
N TRP A 190 -19.52 9.29 2.05
CA TRP A 190 -20.17 8.00 1.81
C TRP A 190 -19.90 7.44 0.42
N LEU A 191 -19.86 8.30 -0.59
CA LEU A 191 -19.50 7.90 -1.95
C LEU A 191 -18.06 7.38 -2.02
N ASN A 192 -17.11 8.06 -1.37
CA ASN A 192 -15.71 7.61 -1.32
C ASN A 192 -15.57 6.29 -0.55
N ILE A 193 -16.31 6.10 0.55
CA ILE A 193 -16.34 4.82 1.29
C ILE A 193 -16.82 3.70 0.36
N LEU A 194 -17.92 3.90 -0.36
CA LEU A 194 -18.43 2.92 -1.32
C LEU A 194 -17.40 2.62 -2.41
N ALA A 195 -16.80 3.65 -3.00
CA ALA A 195 -15.77 3.51 -4.03
C ALA A 195 -14.57 2.71 -3.51
N PHE A 196 -14.10 2.98 -2.30
CA PHE A 196 -12.97 2.28 -1.69
C PHE A 196 -13.25 0.78 -1.50
N VAL A 197 -14.42 0.44 -0.96
CA VAL A 197 -14.81 -0.96 -0.76
C VAL A 197 -14.89 -1.70 -2.10
N VAL A 198 -15.59 -1.13 -3.08
CA VAL A 198 -15.80 -1.78 -4.38
C VAL A 198 -14.48 -1.91 -5.15
N VAL A 199 -13.66 -0.86 -5.20
CA VAL A 199 -12.37 -0.88 -5.90
C VAL A 199 -11.42 -1.89 -5.26
N LEU A 200 -11.31 -1.91 -3.93
CA LEU A 200 -10.47 -2.88 -3.24
C LEU A 200 -10.92 -4.31 -3.56
N MET A 201 -12.23 -4.58 -3.51
CA MET A 201 -12.78 -5.89 -3.83
C MET A 201 -12.54 -6.30 -5.28
N VAL A 202 -12.76 -5.40 -6.24
CA VAL A 202 -12.51 -5.65 -7.67
C VAL A 202 -11.04 -5.98 -7.90
N VAL A 203 -10.13 -5.17 -7.37
CA VAL A 203 -8.68 -5.37 -7.52
C VAL A 203 -8.27 -6.69 -6.87
N TYR A 204 -8.75 -6.98 -5.66
CA TYR A 204 -8.45 -8.23 -4.97
C TYR A 204 -8.93 -9.46 -5.75
N LEU A 205 -10.19 -9.47 -6.19
CA LEU A 205 -10.77 -10.61 -6.90
C LEU A 205 -10.07 -10.85 -8.24
N ILE A 206 -9.86 -9.79 -9.03
CA ILE A 206 -9.19 -9.91 -10.34
C ILE A 206 -7.73 -10.35 -10.15
N SER A 207 -7.02 -9.77 -9.19
CA SER A 207 -5.61 -10.10 -8.95
C SER A 207 -5.39 -11.54 -8.47
N ARG A 208 -6.42 -12.21 -7.94
CA ARG A 208 -6.32 -13.62 -7.53
C ARG A 208 -6.78 -14.62 -8.60
N THR A 209 -7.17 -14.13 -9.78
CA THR A 209 -7.49 -15.03 -10.91
C THR A 209 -6.24 -15.67 -11.51
N SER A 210 -6.41 -16.85 -12.11
CA SER A 210 -5.35 -17.59 -12.83
C SER A 210 -5.01 -17.02 -14.21
N ALA A 211 -5.69 -15.93 -14.61
CA ALA A 211 -5.47 -15.25 -15.88
C ALA A 211 -4.05 -14.66 -15.97
N ASP A 212 -3.50 -14.62 -17.18
CA ASP A 212 -2.23 -13.91 -17.40
C ASP A 212 -2.40 -12.42 -17.16
N TYR A 213 -1.38 -11.80 -16.57
CA TYR A 213 -1.39 -10.38 -16.19
C TYR A 213 -2.54 -9.99 -15.25
N SER A 214 -3.11 -10.94 -14.49
CA SER A 214 -4.22 -10.70 -13.55
C SER A 214 -3.98 -9.50 -12.62
N TRP A 215 -2.73 -9.26 -12.21
CA TRP A 215 -2.37 -8.11 -11.37
C TRP A 215 -2.45 -6.77 -12.10
N ARG A 216 -1.95 -6.69 -13.35
CA ARG A 216 -2.10 -5.49 -14.20
C ARG A 216 -3.55 -5.20 -14.50
N ILE A 217 -4.29 -6.24 -14.85
CA ILE A 217 -5.72 -6.12 -15.14
C ILE A 217 -6.46 -5.66 -13.89
N GLY A 218 -6.11 -6.17 -12.71
CA GLY A 218 -6.64 -5.71 -11.42
C GLY A 218 -6.38 -4.23 -11.17
N VAL A 219 -5.13 -3.76 -11.35
CA VAL A 219 -4.75 -2.34 -11.23
C VAL A 219 -5.60 -1.48 -12.17
N ALA A 220 -5.64 -1.84 -13.45
CA ALA A 220 -6.35 -1.07 -14.48
C ALA A 220 -7.86 -1.04 -14.22
N ALA A 221 -8.45 -2.20 -13.91
CA ALA A 221 -9.87 -2.31 -13.58
C ALA A 221 -10.21 -1.49 -12.32
N GLY A 222 -9.40 -1.56 -11.27
CA GLY A 222 -9.59 -0.77 -10.05
C GLY A 222 -9.59 0.74 -10.31
N ALA A 223 -8.62 1.24 -11.08
CA ALA A 223 -8.55 2.65 -11.44
C ALA A 223 -9.77 3.10 -12.26
N VAL A 224 -10.19 2.31 -13.26
CA VAL A 224 -11.37 2.60 -14.08
C VAL A 224 -12.65 2.57 -13.25
N VAL A 225 -12.81 1.55 -12.41
CA VAL A 225 -13.99 1.41 -11.53
C VAL A 225 -14.07 2.57 -10.53
N TYR A 226 -12.94 3.02 -9.98
CA TYR A 226 -12.92 4.21 -9.11
C TYR A 226 -13.46 5.44 -9.84
N ILE A 227 -12.94 5.72 -11.05
CA ILE A 227 -13.38 6.88 -11.85
C ILE A 227 -14.89 6.77 -12.16
N LEU A 228 -15.36 5.60 -12.56
CA LEU A 228 -16.77 5.38 -12.88
C LEU A 228 -17.68 5.57 -11.66
N ILE A 229 -17.34 5.00 -10.51
CA ILE A 229 -18.14 5.14 -9.28
C ILE A 229 -18.19 6.61 -8.85
N MET A 230 -17.05 7.29 -8.87
CA MET A 230 -17.00 8.69 -8.46
C MET A 230 -17.81 9.59 -9.40
N ILE A 231 -17.67 9.44 -10.72
CA ILE A 231 -18.42 10.27 -11.68
C ILE A 231 -19.92 9.95 -11.63
N LEU A 232 -20.29 8.67 -11.79
CA LEU A 232 -21.71 8.27 -11.83
C LEU A 232 -22.40 8.46 -10.48
N GLY A 233 -21.72 8.12 -9.40
CA GLY A 233 -22.21 8.31 -8.04
C GLY A 233 -22.34 9.79 -7.67
N GLY A 234 -21.39 10.63 -8.09
CA GLY A 234 -21.48 12.08 -7.93
C GLY A 234 -22.70 12.67 -8.65
N MET A 235 -22.93 12.24 -9.90
CA MET A 235 -24.12 12.65 -10.66
C MET A 235 -25.42 12.17 -9.99
N PHE A 236 -25.46 10.93 -9.51
CA PHE A 236 -26.65 10.35 -8.90
C PHE A 236 -26.99 10.99 -7.55
N LEU A 237 -25.98 11.26 -6.72
CA LEU A 237 -26.12 11.89 -5.41
C LEU A 237 -26.17 13.43 -5.49
N ASN A 238 -25.99 14.00 -6.68
CA ASN A 238 -25.90 15.45 -6.93
C ASN A 238 -24.81 16.14 -6.08
N VAL A 239 -23.66 15.47 -5.97
CA VAL A 239 -22.47 15.96 -5.27
C VAL A 239 -21.55 16.63 -6.27
N ASN A 240 -21.02 17.81 -5.93
CA ASN A 240 -20.10 18.54 -6.79
C ASN A 240 -18.69 17.93 -6.72
N ILE A 241 -18.41 17.01 -7.64
CA ILE A 241 -17.13 16.32 -7.71
C ILE A 241 -16.26 16.94 -8.79
N ASN A 242 -15.01 17.25 -8.45
CA ASN A 242 -14.01 17.67 -9.43
C ASN A 242 -13.61 16.47 -10.30
N ILE A 243 -14.23 16.37 -11.49
CA ILE A 243 -13.97 15.31 -12.46
C ILE A 243 -12.48 15.24 -12.84
N GLY A 244 -11.82 16.39 -12.99
CA GLY A 244 -10.38 16.44 -13.30
C GLY A 244 -9.53 15.80 -12.20
N GLY A 245 -9.86 16.08 -10.93
CA GLY A 245 -9.22 15.48 -9.77
C GLY A 245 -9.45 13.97 -9.68
N VAL A 246 -10.67 13.50 -9.97
CA VAL A 246 -11.01 12.07 -10.00
C VAL A 246 -10.19 11.33 -11.05
N ILE A 247 -10.12 11.86 -12.28
CA ILE A 247 -9.34 11.25 -13.36
C ILE A 247 -7.86 11.22 -12.99
N LEU A 248 -7.31 12.34 -12.48
CA LEU A 248 -5.93 12.41 -12.04
C LEU A 248 -5.63 11.38 -10.95
N SER A 249 -6.49 11.26 -9.95
CA SER A 249 -6.31 10.27 -8.88
C SER A 249 -6.34 8.83 -9.39
N GLY A 250 -7.21 8.51 -10.34
CA GLY A 250 -7.27 7.18 -10.96
C GLY A 250 -6.02 6.86 -11.78
N VAL A 251 -5.50 7.83 -12.55
CA VAL A 251 -4.25 7.68 -13.31
C VAL A 251 -3.06 7.48 -12.36
N LEU A 252 -2.96 8.30 -11.32
CA LEU A 252 -1.89 8.19 -10.31
C LEU A 252 -1.98 6.84 -9.57
N ALA A 253 -3.18 6.38 -9.22
CA ALA A 253 -3.40 5.08 -8.62
C ALA A 253 -2.96 3.93 -9.53
N ALA A 254 -3.23 4.02 -10.84
CA ALA A 254 -2.76 3.04 -11.80
C ALA A 254 -1.22 3.01 -11.88
N VAL A 255 -0.57 4.17 -11.91
CA VAL A 255 0.90 4.28 -11.91
C VAL A 255 1.49 3.67 -10.64
N VAL A 256 0.95 4.03 -9.47
CA VAL A 256 1.38 3.47 -8.17
C VAL A 256 1.16 1.96 -8.13
N GLY A 257 0.00 1.48 -8.59
CA GLY A 257 -0.30 0.04 -8.66
C GLY A 257 0.67 -0.74 -9.55
N LEU A 258 1.04 -0.18 -10.71
CA LEU A 258 2.04 -0.79 -11.60
C LEU A 258 3.45 -0.78 -10.98
N ILE A 259 3.83 0.27 -10.25
CA ILE A 259 5.09 0.31 -9.50
C ILE A 259 5.09 -0.78 -8.42
N ILE A 260 3.99 -0.93 -7.68
CA ILE A 260 3.81 -1.96 -6.65
C ILE A 260 3.93 -3.36 -7.26
N GLU A 261 3.22 -3.64 -8.35
CA GLU A 261 3.30 -4.92 -9.06
C GLU A 261 4.73 -5.18 -9.56
N PHE A 262 5.36 -4.18 -10.15
CA PHE A 262 6.72 -4.34 -10.64
C PHE A 262 7.69 -4.65 -9.50
N ALA A 263 7.58 -3.97 -8.36
CA ALA A 263 8.47 -4.13 -7.22
C ALA A 263 8.23 -5.43 -6.44
N ALA A 264 7.00 -5.67 -5.99
CA ALA A 264 6.67 -6.77 -5.09
C ALA A 264 6.57 -8.13 -5.78
N LEU A 265 6.15 -8.13 -7.05
CA LEU A 265 5.52 -9.29 -7.65
C LEU A 265 6.32 -9.84 -8.83
N GLY A 266 6.64 -9.01 -9.83
CA GLY A 266 7.76 -9.31 -10.73
C GLY A 266 7.71 -10.63 -11.49
N VAL A 267 6.58 -10.92 -12.12
CA VAL A 267 6.31 -12.23 -12.74
C VAL A 267 6.52 -12.13 -14.26
N ASP A 268 7.08 -13.17 -14.87
CA ASP A 268 7.19 -13.29 -16.33
C ASP A 268 6.15 -14.29 -16.86
N TYR A 269 5.01 -13.77 -17.30
CA TYR A 269 3.92 -14.56 -17.87
C TYR A 269 4.27 -15.20 -19.22
N SER A 270 5.32 -14.72 -19.92
CA SER A 270 5.71 -15.27 -21.24
C SER A 270 6.27 -16.69 -21.15
N ARG A 271 6.74 -17.08 -19.96
CA ARG A 271 7.32 -18.39 -19.66
C ARG A 271 6.42 -19.22 -18.73
N SER A 272 5.12 -18.96 -18.74
CA SER A 272 4.18 -19.73 -17.91
C SER A 272 4.05 -21.16 -18.44
N GLU A 273 4.13 -22.14 -17.56
CA GLU A 273 3.98 -23.56 -17.87
C GLU A 273 2.85 -24.15 -17.03
N ILE A 274 2.12 -25.12 -17.59
CA ILE A 274 1.08 -25.86 -16.86
C ILE A 274 1.57 -27.30 -16.72
N THR A 275 1.83 -27.71 -15.49
CA THR A 275 2.28 -29.07 -15.15
C THR A 275 1.11 -29.87 -14.57
N GLN A 276 1.01 -31.12 -14.98
CA GLN A 276 0.03 -32.07 -14.47
C GLN A 276 0.71 -32.98 -13.45
N PHE A 277 0.11 -33.12 -12.27
CA PHE A 277 0.51 -34.10 -11.26
C PHE A 277 -0.66 -35.05 -11.04
N GLU A 278 -0.39 -36.33 -10.81
CA GLU A 278 -1.39 -37.35 -10.53
C GLU A 278 -0.94 -38.12 -9.29
N ASP A 279 -1.89 -38.33 -8.37
CA ASP A 279 -1.78 -39.16 -7.19
C ASP A 279 -2.95 -40.16 -7.20
N ASP A 280 -2.96 -41.13 -6.29
CA ASP A 280 -3.93 -42.24 -6.24
C ASP A 280 -5.41 -41.76 -6.21
N GLU A 281 -5.68 -40.56 -5.69
CA GLU A 281 -7.03 -39.97 -5.61
C GLU A 281 -7.29 -38.76 -6.53
N TYR A 282 -6.25 -38.06 -7.01
CA TYR A 282 -6.42 -36.75 -7.66
C TYR A 282 -5.46 -36.48 -8.83
N VAL A 283 -5.97 -35.77 -9.85
CA VAL A 283 -5.16 -35.14 -10.92
C VAL A 283 -5.14 -33.63 -10.71
N TYR A 284 -3.97 -33.07 -10.43
CA TYR A 284 -3.73 -31.65 -10.21
C TYR A 284 -3.22 -30.97 -11.48
N TYR A 285 -3.79 -29.81 -11.81
CA TYR A 285 -3.27 -28.91 -12.83
C TYR A 285 -2.67 -27.69 -12.15
N VAL A 286 -1.34 -27.55 -12.19
CA VAL A 286 -0.61 -26.46 -11.54
C VAL A 286 -0.05 -25.53 -12.61
N LYS A 287 -0.39 -24.24 -12.53
CA LYS A 287 0.21 -23.21 -13.38
C LYS A 287 1.43 -22.61 -12.68
N ALA A 288 2.62 -22.91 -13.20
CA ALA A 288 3.86 -22.32 -12.75
C ALA A 288 4.14 -21.04 -13.55
N VAL A 289 4.25 -19.90 -12.87
CA VAL A 289 4.68 -18.65 -13.51
C VAL A 289 6.01 -18.21 -12.92
N PRO A 290 7.10 -18.24 -13.70
CA PRO A 290 8.42 -17.94 -13.18
C PRO A 290 8.53 -16.46 -12.81
N LYS A 291 9.27 -16.19 -11.74
CA LYS A 291 9.66 -14.82 -11.38
C LYS A 291 10.67 -14.33 -12.41
N SER A 292 10.54 -13.08 -12.82
CA SER A 292 11.41 -12.44 -13.81
C SER A 292 12.82 -12.21 -13.23
N PHE A 293 13.66 -13.24 -13.22
CA PHE A 293 15.06 -13.15 -12.82
C PHE A 293 15.96 -13.23 -14.06
N ILE A 294 16.93 -12.33 -14.14
CA ILE A 294 18.04 -12.46 -15.07
C ILE A 294 19.20 -13.04 -14.26
N THR A 295 19.51 -14.31 -14.50
CA THR A 295 20.77 -14.89 -14.03
C THR A 295 21.87 -14.11 -14.73
N ARG A 296 22.61 -13.30 -13.98
CA ARG A 296 23.78 -12.60 -14.51
C ARG A 296 24.73 -13.72 -14.99
N ALA A 297 25.02 -13.77 -16.29
CA ALA A 297 26.12 -14.59 -16.76
C ALA A 297 27.35 -14.10 -16.00
N GLU A 298 27.84 -14.89 -15.04
CA GLU A 298 29.12 -14.62 -14.40
C GLU A 298 30.12 -14.50 -15.54
N LYS A 299 30.72 -13.31 -15.68
CA LYS A 299 31.82 -13.11 -16.61
C LYS A 299 32.93 -14.03 -16.11
N SER A 300 33.00 -15.24 -16.67
CA SER A 300 34.18 -16.09 -16.62
C SER A 300 35.32 -15.27 -17.21
N ILE A 301 36.13 -14.67 -16.34
CA ILE A 301 37.40 -14.07 -16.74
C ILE A 301 38.30 -15.25 -17.07
N LYS A 302 38.36 -15.63 -18.34
CA LYS A 302 39.41 -16.51 -18.82
C LYS A 302 40.73 -15.76 -18.68
N ASN A 303 41.50 -16.10 -17.64
CA ASN A 303 42.89 -15.72 -17.52
C ASN A 303 43.65 -16.39 -18.67
N ILE A 304 44.03 -15.60 -19.67
CA ILE A 304 44.94 -16.06 -20.73
C ILE A 304 46.35 -16.02 -20.12
N SER A 305 46.77 -17.14 -19.52
CA SER A 305 48.18 -17.35 -19.21
C SER A 305 48.92 -17.59 -20.52
N SER A 306 49.87 -16.71 -20.82
CA SER A 306 50.73 -16.77 -21.99
C SER A 306 51.95 -17.64 -21.71
N GLU A 307 51.94 -18.88 -22.20
CA GLU A 307 53.16 -19.65 -22.50
C GLU A 307 52.99 -20.35 -23.87
N PRO A 308 53.99 -20.26 -24.77
CA PRO A 308 53.93 -20.89 -26.08
C PRO A 308 54.54 -22.30 -26.03
N GLY A 309 53.78 -23.34 -26.36
CA GLY A 309 54.32 -24.70 -26.40
C GLY A 309 53.37 -25.74 -27.00
N GLU A 310 53.64 -26.07 -28.26
CA GLU A 310 53.32 -27.30 -29.00
C GLU A 310 51.87 -27.72 -29.28
N LYS A 311 51.63 -27.94 -30.57
CA LYS A 311 50.43 -28.56 -31.14
C LYS A 311 50.51 -30.07 -30.94
N SER A 312 49.44 -30.67 -30.44
CA SER A 312 49.07 -32.05 -30.75
C SER A 312 47.57 -32.08 -31.02
N ASP A 313 47.23 -32.40 -32.26
CA ASP A 313 45.88 -32.77 -32.68
C ASP A 313 45.50 -34.07 -31.97
N ASP A 314 44.36 -34.09 -31.26
CA ASP A 314 43.51 -35.27 -31.09
C ASP A 314 42.11 -34.83 -30.67
N GLU A 315 41.14 -35.10 -31.54
CA GLU A 315 39.71 -35.05 -31.26
C GLU A 315 39.35 -36.15 -30.27
N GLU A 316 38.96 -35.77 -29.05
CA GLU A 316 38.07 -36.60 -28.24
C GLU A 316 37.16 -35.68 -27.42
N THR A 317 35.89 -35.61 -27.85
CA THR A 317 34.80 -35.00 -27.10
C THR A 317 34.58 -35.76 -25.80
N ALA A 318 35.20 -35.29 -24.71
CA ALA A 318 34.89 -35.69 -23.35
C ALA A 318 33.83 -34.74 -22.73
N PRO A 319 32.95 -35.25 -21.87
CA PRO A 319 31.63 -34.67 -21.63
C PRO A 319 31.68 -33.44 -20.73
N VAL A 320 30.72 -32.54 -20.95
CA VAL A 320 30.40 -31.42 -20.07
C VAL A 320 30.10 -31.98 -18.68
N GLU A 321 30.98 -31.68 -17.73
CA GLU A 321 30.77 -31.94 -16.31
C GLU A 321 29.52 -31.16 -15.87
N ARG A 322 28.39 -31.87 -15.77
CA ARG A 322 27.20 -31.40 -15.05
C ARG A 322 27.65 -31.22 -13.61
N VAL A 323 27.81 -29.98 -13.18
CA VAL A 323 27.72 -29.64 -11.76
C VAL A 323 26.36 -30.16 -11.29
N GLU A 324 26.37 -31.20 -10.46
CA GLU A 324 25.20 -31.69 -9.74
C GLU A 324 24.60 -30.50 -8.99
N GLY A 325 23.55 -29.93 -9.57
CA GLY A 325 22.66 -29.07 -8.81
C GLY A 325 22.09 -29.93 -7.70
N GLU A 326 22.17 -29.42 -6.46
CA GLU A 326 21.42 -29.96 -5.33
C GLU A 326 20.03 -30.34 -5.83
N SER A 327 19.70 -31.64 -5.74
CA SER A 327 18.37 -32.14 -6.08
C SER A 327 17.39 -31.44 -5.15
N PHE A 328 16.75 -30.40 -5.67
CA PHE A 328 15.75 -29.63 -4.96
C PHE A 328 14.50 -30.52 -4.85
N ASP A 329 14.44 -31.27 -3.77
CA ASP A 329 13.41 -32.26 -3.50
C ASP A 329 12.14 -31.54 -3.03
N PHE A 330 11.35 -31.12 -4.01
CA PHE A 330 10.11 -30.35 -3.83
C PHE A 330 9.10 -31.08 -2.94
N GLU A 331 9.12 -32.41 -2.96
CA GLU A 331 8.21 -33.27 -2.20
C GLU A 331 8.41 -33.06 -0.69
N LYS A 332 9.68 -33.00 -0.27
CA LYS A 332 10.06 -32.84 1.12
C LYS A 332 9.69 -31.46 1.70
N GLN A 333 9.81 -30.40 0.89
CA GLN A 333 9.38 -29.05 1.29
C GLN A 333 7.86 -28.89 1.31
N LEU A 334 7.15 -29.60 0.43
CA LEU A 334 5.70 -29.60 0.40
C LEU A 334 5.13 -30.29 1.65
N GLU A 335 5.72 -31.43 2.04
CA GLU A 335 5.36 -32.13 3.28
C GLU A 335 5.66 -31.30 4.54
N GLU A 336 6.77 -30.54 4.57
CA GLU A 336 7.07 -29.63 5.68
C GLU A 336 6.07 -28.49 5.78
N SER A 337 5.67 -27.88 4.66
CA SER A 337 4.69 -26.79 4.67
C SER A 337 3.27 -27.25 5.03
N LEU A 338 2.94 -28.53 4.81
CA LEU A 338 1.64 -29.12 5.16
C LEU A 338 1.56 -29.56 6.62
N LYS A 339 2.69 -29.71 7.34
CA LYS A 339 2.71 -30.03 8.77
C LYS A 339 2.40 -28.84 9.68
N ASP A 340 2.50 -27.62 9.15
CA ASP A 340 2.26 -26.36 9.87
C ASP A 340 0.86 -25.75 9.60
N LEU A 341 -0.05 -26.51 8.96
CA LEU A 341 -1.46 -26.17 8.70
C LEU A 341 -2.40 -26.92 9.65
#